data_AF-A0A9W8LGS9-F1
#
_entry.id   AF-A0A9W8LGS9-F1
#
_cell.length_a   1.000
_cell.length_b   1.000
_cell.length_c   1.000
_cell.angle_alpha   90.00
_cell.angle_beta   90.00
_cell.angle_gamma   90.00
#
_symmetry.space_group_name_H-M   'P 1'
#
loop_
_entity.id
_entity.type
_entity.pdbx_description
1 polymer ?
#
loop_
_entity_poly.entity_id
_entity_poly.type
_entity_poly.pdbx_seq_one_letter_code
_entity_poly.pdbx_strand_id
1 'polypeptide(L)'
;PNGDAGSQLAVEELMLKLKTAHPLLALSMEAVIDQVVHRLKPYPEEDIYRLVLALLSDGLQLLHQQVAQGAASLGLVDAVVANTARVGHGLPPGPIRARFEADFGSAREMDLCEYVSKLYQWQQMLRRAIGQRPRRLMLSMLSPFLVEFEQQKFEDVEIPGQYLRLSDSSDDFVRIERFLPELLVELRSGGVAKSLAIRGTDGSVVHFSVQHLASRFTHQEERWVQLFRNLDAACEEDRGTWEQRRIALYLPTIVPLAPHIRLVQEQPGSFTLQEVYDRACASSGTPEIAPALYSVGRIRDLAAQLSSAADANEVLFEQICRHLVPATLLQDDVREHTTSPMEYWLYRENFTYQVSASIVLTYMAACAQRTPARMSISRTTGNICLHDLAPAQTTPGLIHTTEAVPFRLTPNIQTFVTELGLEGVVLFAVHRVAQRLTGAEHLLRDFLDLFVRDELVHTPAVRAIAAANPQALAEMCERSVRLIEHKAGQLVDTLPAKDVREKERSPMQPLKQLLAQAVAPSNLARMDFVWAPWL
;
A
#
# COMPACT_ATOMS: atom_id res chain seq x y z
N PRO A 1 21.15 -24.75 -7.77
CA PRO A 1 22.52 -24.30 -7.36
C PRO A 1 23.42 -23.88 -8.54
N ASN A 2 23.49 -24.62 -9.65
CA ASN A 2 24.37 -24.27 -10.78
C ASN A 2 23.80 -23.20 -11.74
N GLY A 3 22.50 -22.90 -11.70
CA GLY A 3 21.87 -21.85 -12.51
C GLY A 3 22.06 -20.42 -11.98
N ASP A 4 22.19 -20.25 -10.66
CA ASP A 4 22.39 -18.94 -10.03
C ASP A 4 23.80 -18.39 -10.26
N ALA A 5 24.81 -19.27 -10.31
CA ALA A 5 26.19 -18.86 -10.59
C ALA A 5 26.35 -18.36 -12.04
N GLY A 6 25.69 -19.00 -13.01
CA GLY A 6 25.73 -18.56 -14.41
C GLY A 6 25.00 -17.24 -14.66
N SER A 7 23.87 -17.01 -13.97
CA SER A 7 23.14 -15.75 -14.07
C SER A 7 23.87 -14.59 -13.39
N GLN A 8 24.50 -14.82 -12.24
CA GLN A 8 25.36 -13.82 -11.58
C GLN A 8 26.54 -13.41 -12.48
N LEU A 9 27.23 -14.36 -13.10
CA LEU A 9 28.33 -14.08 -14.03
C LEU A 9 27.87 -13.26 -15.24
N ALA A 10 26.68 -13.57 -15.80
CA ALA A 10 26.12 -12.80 -16.91
C ALA A 10 25.78 -11.35 -16.50
N VAL A 11 25.26 -11.15 -15.29
CA VAL A 11 24.99 -9.81 -14.75
C VAL A 11 26.29 -9.04 -14.54
N GLU A 12 27.32 -9.68 -13.98
CA GLU A 12 28.64 -9.06 -13.79
C GLU A 12 29.28 -8.66 -15.13
N GLU A 13 29.17 -9.51 -16.15
CA GLU A 13 29.67 -9.21 -17.50
C GLU A 13 28.94 -8.01 -18.13
N LEU A 14 27.62 -7.94 -17.96
CA LEU A 14 26.81 -6.83 -18.48
C LEU A 14 27.14 -5.52 -17.76
N MET A 15 27.31 -5.57 -16.44
CA MET A 15 27.77 -4.43 -15.64
C MET A 15 29.17 -3.96 -16.05
N LEU A 16 30.09 -4.89 -16.32
CA LEU A 16 31.43 -4.56 -16.80
C LEU A 16 31.37 -3.86 -18.16
N LYS A 17 30.59 -4.41 -19.11
CA LYS A 17 30.37 -3.79 -20.42
C LYS A 17 29.81 -2.38 -20.29
N LEU A 18 28.81 -2.17 -19.45
CA LEU A 18 28.22 -0.85 -19.19
C LEU A 18 29.26 0.14 -18.64
N LYS A 19 30.04 -0.28 -17.63
CA LYS A 19 31.11 0.54 -17.03
C LYS A 19 32.21 0.89 -18.02
N THR A 20 32.54 -0.01 -18.96
CA THR A 20 33.55 0.27 -19.98
C THR A 20 33.03 1.19 -21.09
N ALA A 21 31.75 1.11 -21.43
CA ALA A 21 31.14 1.93 -22.48
C ALA A 21 30.90 3.38 -22.02
N HIS A 22 30.35 3.56 -20.80
CA HIS A 22 30.01 4.86 -20.22
C HIS A 22 30.60 5.02 -18.81
N PRO A 23 31.92 5.19 -18.68
CA PRO A 23 32.59 5.20 -17.38
C PRO A 23 32.21 6.41 -16.52
N LEU A 24 32.00 7.60 -17.12
CA LEU A 24 31.68 8.82 -16.41
C LEU A 24 30.24 8.79 -15.86
N LEU A 25 29.27 8.42 -16.69
CA LEU A 25 27.89 8.20 -16.25
C LEU A 25 27.82 7.17 -15.12
N ALA A 26 28.45 6.00 -15.30
CA ALA A 26 28.43 4.94 -14.30
C ALA A 26 29.02 5.43 -12.96
N LEU A 27 30.18 6.10 -12.98
CA LEU A 27 30.80 6.65 -11.78
C LEU A 27 29.89 7.66 -11.07
N SER A 28 29.26 8.57 -11.83
CA SER A 28 28.36 9.57 -11.27
C SER A 28 27.11 8.95 -10.63
N MET A 29 26.50 7.95 -11.29
CA MET A 29 25.33 7.24 -10.78
C MET A 29 25.67 6.42 -9.54
N GLU A 30 26.79 5.68 -9.55
CA GLU A 30 27.25 4.90 -8.39
C GLU A 30 27.52 5.81 -7.19
N ALA A 31 28.17 6.96 -7.39
CA ALA A 31 28.42 7.92 -6.32
C ALA A 31 27.12 8.49 -5.72
N VAL A 32 26.13 8.84 -6.56
CA VAL A 32 24.81 9.30 -6.07
C VAL A 32 24.11 8.20 -5.27
N ILE A 33 24.08 6.98 -5.81
CA ILE A 33 23.46 5.82 -5.14
C ILE A 33 24.14 5.56 -3.80
N ASP A 34 25.47 5.52 -3.75
CA ASP A 34 26.21 5.26 -2.52
C ASP A 34 25.94 6.32 -1.44
N GLN A 35 25.85 7.59 -1.81
CA GLN A 35 25.51 8.65 -0.87
C GLN A 35 24.08 8.51 -0.34
N VAL A 36 23.11 8.23 -1.20
CA VAL A 36 21.71 7.98 -0.79
C VAL A 36 21.65 6.77 0.16
N VAL A 37 22.31 5.67 -0.19
CA VAL A 37 22.30 4.42 0.57
C VAL A 37 22.95 4.56 1.94
N HIS A 38 24.09 5.24 2.04
CA HIS A 38 24.86 5.33 3.28
C HIS A 38 24.45 6.49 4.18
N ARG A 39 24.07 7.64 3.62
CA ARG A 39 23.83 8.88 4.38
C ARG A 39 22.37 9.08 4.79
N LEU A 40 21.42 8.52 4.06
CA LEU A 40 19.99 8.69 4.38
C LEU A 40 19.43 7.61 5.33
N LYS A 41 20.28 6.70 5.84
CA LYS A 41 19.87 5.63 6.75
C LYS A 41 19.00 6.14 7.92
N PRO A 42 17.97 5.39 8.32
CA PRO A 42 17.14 5.75 9.46
C PRO A 42 17.99 5.83 10.73
N TYR A 43 17.58 6.71 11.65
CA TYR A 43 18.20 6.73 12.97
C TYR A 43 17.79 5.48 13.76
N PRO A 44 18.60 5.02 14.73
CA PRO A 44 18.27 3.83 15.52
C PRO A 44 16.88 3.91 16.16
N GLU A 45 16.46 5.07 16.66
CA GLU A 45 15.13 5.25 17.24
C GLU A 45 13.98 5.10 16.23
N GLU A 46 14.21 5.45 14.96
CA GLU A 46 13.23 5.30 13.88
C GLU A 46 13.07 3.82 13.50
N ASP A 47 14.17 3.06 13.53
CA ASP A 47 14.15 1.61 13.36
C ASP A 47 13.39 0.92 14.50
N ILE A 48 13.61 1.37 15.74
CA ILE A 48 12.89 0.86 16.92
C ILE A 48 11.40 1.16 16.79
N TYR A 49 11.03 2.39 16.39
CA TYR A 49 9.64 2.76 16.18
C TYR A 49 8.95 1.86 15.15
N ARG A 50 9.61 1.58 14.01
CA ARG A 50 9.10 0.65 13.00
C ARG A 50 8.93 -0.78 13.53
N LEU A 51 9.88 -1.27 14.32
CA LEU A 51 9.79 -2.60 14.94
C LEU A 51 8.63 -2.69 15.94
N VAL A 52 8.44 -1.65 16.76
CA VAL A 52 7.30 -1.56 17.69
C VAL A 52 5.97 -1.53 16.93
N LEU A 53 5.87 -0.78 15.82
CA LEU A 53 4.68 -0.78 14.96
C LEU A 53 4.39 -2.16 14.36
N ALA A 54 5.41 -2.88 13.92
CA ALA A 54 5.24 -4.24 13.41
C ALA A 54 4.72 -5.19 14.51
N LEU A 55 5.30 -5.14 15.71
CA LEU A 55 4.84 -5.92 16.86
C LEU A 55 3.41 -5.55 17.28
N LEU A 56 3.05 -4.27 17.16
CA LEU A 56 1.70 -3.79 17.45
C LEU A 56 0.70 -4.31 16.43
N SER A 57 1.03 -4.27 15.13
CA SER A 57 0.21 -4.84 14.06
C SER A 57 -0.03 -6.33 14.27
N ASP A 58 1.02 -7.10 14.59
CA ASP A 58 0.91 -8.52 14.91
C ASP A 58 0.03 -8.75 16.15
N GLY A 59 0.18 -7.92 17.19
CA GLY A 59 -0.64 -7.98 18.40
C GLY A 59 -2.12 -7.68 18.14
N LEU A 60 -2.42 -6.69 17.30
CA LEU A 60 -3.79 -6.34 16.89
C LEU A 60 -4.44 -7.43 16.04
N GLN A 61 -3.67 -8.06 15.14
CA GLN A 61 -4.13 -9.21 14.35
C GLN A 61 -4.53 -10.40 15.23
N LEU A 62 -3.71 -10.71 16.23
CA LEU A 62 -4.01 -11.77 17.18
C LEU A 62 -5.22 -11.43 18.04
N LEU A 63 -5.34 -10.17 18.49
CA LEU A 63 -6.54 -9.70 19.19
C LEU A 63 -7.79 -9.92 18.34
N HIS A 64 -7.76 -9.52 17.07
CA HIS A 64 -8.88 -9.74 16.15
C HIS A 64 -9.22 -11.22 16.01
N GLN A 65 -8.22 -12.08 15.85
CA GLN A 65 -8.44 -13.52 15.74
C GLN A 65 -9.10 -14.11 17.00
N GLN A 66 -8.70 -13.66 18.18
CA GLN A 66 -9.28 -14.11 19.45
C GLN A 66 -10.72 -13.60 19.64
N VAL A 67 -10.97 -12.34 19.30
CA VAL A 67 -12.31 -11.72 19.26
C VAL A 67 -13.21 -12.50 18.31
N ALA A 68 -12.74 -12.80 17.09
CA ALA A 68 -13.50 -13.58 16.12
C ALA A 68 -13.84 -15.01 16.60
N GLN A 69 -12.99 -15.61 17.43
CA GLN A 69 -13.19 -16.94 18.00
C GLN A 69 -14.02 -16.94 19.29
N GLY A 70 -14.31 -15.78 19.87
CA GLY A 70 -15.02 -15.66 21.15
C GLY A 70 -14.25 -16.23 22.34
N ALA A 71 -12.93 -16.40 22.22
CA ALA A 71 -12.09 -17.05 23.22
C ALA A 71 -11.71 -16.09 24.36
N ALA A 72 -11.84 -16.55 25.61
CA ALA A 72 -11.57 -15.78 26.82
C ALA A 72 -10.11 -15.86 27.31
N SER A 73 -9.26 -16.70 26.71
CA SER A 73 -7.86 -16.86 27.12
C SER A 73 -6.97 -15.85 26.39
N LEU A 74 -6.58 -14.79 27.08
CA LEU A 74 -5.72 -13.71 26.56
C LEU A 74 -4.22 -14.04 26.65
N GLY A 75 -3.87 -15.33 26.71
CA GLY A 75 -2.47 -15.76 26.80
C GLY A 75 -1.72 -15.45 25.52
N LEU A 76 -0.49 -14.92 25.65
CA LEU A 76 0.37 -14.65 24.50
C LEU A 76 0.83 -15.95 23.84
N VAL A 77 0.80 -15.98 22.51
CA VAL A 77 1.32 -17.09 21.71
C VAL A 77 2.85 -17.10 21.80
N ASP A 78 3.47 -18.27 21.99
CA ASP A 78 4.93 -18.43 22.11
C ASP A 78 5.71 -17.79 20.93
N ALA A 79 5.12 -17.73 19.74
CA ALA A 79 5.69 -17.05 18.58
C ALA A 79 5.86 -15.54 18.77
N VAL A 80 4.90 -14.86 19.41
CA VAL A 80 4.97 -13.42 19.71
C VAL A 80 6.01 -13.15 20.77
N VAL A 81 6.08 -14.01 21.79
CA VAL A 81 7.11 -13.94 22.84
C VAL A 81 8.50 -14.13 22.24
N ALA A 82 8.65 -15.06 21.29
CA ALA A 82 9.91 -15.24 20.56
C ALA A 82 10.23 -14.05 19.64
N ASN A 83 9.23 -13.44 19.01
CA ASN A 83 9.42 -12.25 18.16
C ASN A 83 9.84 -11.02 18.97
N THR A 84 9.19 -10.79 20.11
CA THR A 84 9.51 -9.69 21.04
C THR A 84 10.90 -9.85 21.63
N ALA A 85 11.28 -11.06 22.05
CA ALA A 85 12.63 -11.35 22.50
C ALA A 85 13.67 -11.11 21.38
N ARG A 86 13.38 -11.54 20.14
CA ARG A 86 14.24 -11.26 18.97
C ARG A 86 14.41 -9.77 18.72
N VAL A 87 13.32 -9.00 18.78
CA VAL A 87 13.36 -7.53 18.64
C VAL A 87 14.19 -6.94 19.77
N GLY A 88 13.97 -7.32 21.02
CA GLY A 88 14.73 -6.84 22.18
C GLY A 88 16.23 -7.10 22.07
N HIS A 89 16.63 -8.29 21.62
CA HIS A 89 18.05 -8.62 21.37
C HIS A 89 18.65 -7.86 20.18
N GLY A 90 17.83 -7.50 19.18
CA GLY A 90 18.24 -6.72 18.01
C GLY A 90 18.38 -5.21 18.28
N LEU A 91 17.95 -4.72 19.46
CA LEU A 91 18.09 -3.31 19.83
C LEU A 91 19.56 -2.95 20.13
N PRO A 92 20.02 -1.76 19.71
CA PRO A 92 21.35 -1.28 20.06
C PRO A 92 21.49 -1.16 21.59
N PRO A 93 22.70 -1.43 22.15
CA PRO A 93 22.93 -1.32 23.58
C PRO A 93 22.73 0.12 24.04
N GLY A 94 21.87 0.32 25.03
CA GLY A 94 21.52 1.66 25.51
C GLY A 94 20.37 1.66 26.51
N PRO A 95 19.96 2.85 27.01
CA PRO A 95 18.89 2.98 28.00
C PRO A 95 17.54 2.49 27.48
N ILE A 96 17.32 2.57 26.16
CA ILE A 96 16.10 2.10 25.50
C ILE A 96 15.97 0.58 25.61
N ARG A 97 17.08 -0.15 25.38
CA ARG A 97 17.09 -1.62 25.49
C ARG A 97 16.83 -2.07 26.93
N ALA A 98 17.46 -1.43 27.92
CA ALA A 98 17.24 -1.75 29.33
C ALA A 98 15.77 -1.52 29.75
N ARG A 99 15.13 -0.46 29.25
CA ARG A 99 13.70 -0.20 29.45
C ARG A 99 12.82 -1.24 28.76
N PHE A 100 13.15 -1.60 27.52
CA PHE A 100 12.40 -2.61 26.77
C PHE A 100 12.49 -4.00 27.42
N GLU A 101 13.69 -4.40 27.87
CA GLU A 101 13.90 -5.65 28.61
C GLU A 101 13.20 -5.64 29.98
N ALA A 102 13.08 -4.48 30.65
CA ALA A 102 12.31 -4.37 31.89
C ALA A 102 10.80 -4.53 31.68
N ASP A 103 10.25 -3.95 30.61
CA ASP A 103 8.81 -3.97 30.33
C ASP A 103 8.34 -5.30 29.71
N PHE A 104 9.19 -5.91 28.87
CA PHE A 104 8.87 -7.14 28.12
C PHE A 104 9.66 -8.38 28.57
N GLY A 105 10.52 -8.27 29.59
CA GLY A 105 11.28 -9.41 30.15
C GLY A 105 10.38 -10.49 30.74
N SER A 106 9.22 -10.10 31.28
CA SER A 106 8.16 -11.00 31.75
C SER A 106 7.00 -11.11 30.75
N ALA A 107 7.23 -10.87 29.45
CA ALA A 107 6.17 -10.89 28.43
C ALA A 107 5.39 -12.22 28.40
N ARG A 108 5.98 -13.33 28.85
CA ARG A 108 5.31 -14.64 28.88
C ARG A 108 4.14 -14.71 29.89
N GLU A 109 4.15 -13.86 30.92
CA GLU A 109 3.12 -13.82 31.96
C GLU A 109 2.07 -12.72 31.71
N MET A 110 2.24 -11.92 30.66
CA MET A 110 1.37 -10.79 30.37
C MET A 110 0.11 -11.20 29.59
N ASP A 111 -0.97 -10.48 29.87
CA ASP A 111 -2.20 -10.52 29.09
C ASP A 111 -1.97 -9.80 27.74
N LEU A 112 -2.56 -10.32 26.65
CA LEU A 112 -2.51 -9.72 25.31
C LEU A 112 -3.01 -8.26 25.30
N CYS A 113 -4.04 -7.92 26.09
CA CYS A 113 -4.53 -6.54 26.20
C CYS A 113 -3.52 -5.62 26.89
N GLU A 114 -2.84 -6.12 27.93
CA GLU A 114 -1.78 -5.39 28.62
C GLU A 114 -0.57 -5.20 27.70
N TYR A 115 -0.20 -6.25 26.95
CA TYR A 115 0.87 -6.22 25.97
C TYR A 115 0.63 -5.18 24.88
N VAL A 116 -0.55 -5.17 24.26
CA VAL A 116 -0.92 -4.18 23.22
C VAL A 116 -0.96 -2.77 23.79
N SER A 117 -1.47 -2.59 25.02
CA SER A 117 -1.50 -1.29 25.69
C SER A 117 -0.10 -0.76 25.99
N LYS A 118 0.83 -1.61 26.44
CA LYS A 118 2.23 -1.21 26.65
C LYS A 118 2.92 -0.87 25.33
N LEU A 119 2.74 -1.67 24.28
CA LEU A 119 3.28 -1.36 22.95
C LEU A 119 2.76 -0.02 22.43
N TYR A 120 1.50 0.31 22.67
CA TYR A 120 0.95 1.61 22.31
C TYR A 120 1.61 2.76 23.08
N GLN A 121 1.84 2.60 24.39
CA GLN A 121 2.56 3.60 25.18
C GLN A 121 3.98 3.81 24.64
N TRP A 122 4.65 2.74 24.23
CA TRP A 122 5.95 2.79 23.56
C TRP A 122 5.88 3.50 22.21
N GLN A 123 4.88 3.20 21.37
CA GLN A 123 4.65 3.90 20.11
C GLN A 123 4.44 5.40 20.34
N GLN A 124 3.65 5.79 21.34
CA GLN A 124 3.40 7.21 21.67
C GLN A 124 4.64 7.92 22.20
N MET A 125 5.42 7.26 23.06
CA MET A 125 6.70 7.79 23.56
C MET A 125 7.66 8.07 22.40
N LEU A 126 7.86 7.09 21.52
CA LEU A 126 8.75 7.20 20.37
C LEU A 126 8.23 8.21 19.33
N ARG A 127 6.91 8.25 19.09
CA ARG A 127 6.28 9.25 18.22
C ARG A 127 6.52 10.68 18.73
N ARG A 128 6.45 10.91 20.04
CA ARG A 128 6.77 12.21 20.65
C ARG A 128 8.25 12.54 20.54
N ALA A 129 9.14 11.57 20.77
CA ALA A 129 10.58 11.77 20.66
C ALA A 129 10.99 12.13 19.21
N ILE A 130 10.45 11.42 18.22
CA ILE A 130 10.69 11.69 16.79
C ILE A 130 10.04 13.01 16.40
N GLY A 131 8.84 13.31 16.90
CA GLY A 131 8.11 14.55 16.62
C GLY A 131 8.77 15.83 17.13
N GLN A 132 9.65 15.75 18.13
CA GLN A 132 10.47 16.88 18.60
C GLN A 132 11.58 17.25 17.60
N ARG A 133 11.91 16.37 16.66
CA ARG A 133 12.93 16.65 15.64
C ARG A 133 12.38 17.57 14.56
N PRO A 134 13.24 18.40 13.95
CA PRO A 134 12.83 19.25 12.84
C PRO A 134 12.39 18.39 11.64
N ARG A 135 11.20 18.67 11.11
CA ARG A 135 10.66 18.02 9.89
C ARG A 135 11.43 18.40 8.63
N ARG A 136 12.20 19.50 8.67
CA ARG A 136 13.05 19.96 7.58
C ARG A 136 14.50 19.82 8.01
N LEU A 137 15.24 18.98 7.32
CA LEU A 137 16.68 18.81 7.53
C LEU A 137 17.41 19.38 6.33
N MET A 138 18.51 20.08 6.58
CA MET A 138 19.39 20.50 5.49
C MET A 138 20.20 19.29 5.01
N LEU A 139 20.12 19.01 3.72
CA LEU A 139 20.84 17.92 3.06
C LEU A 139 22.35 18.06 3.22
N SER A 140 22.86 19.29 3.32
CA SER A 140 24.29 19.59 3.57
C SER A 140 24.82 18.96 4.86
N MET A 141 23.97 18.74 5.88
CA MET A 141 24.37 18.10 7.13
C MET A 141 24.56 16.58 6.99
N LEU A 142 23.89 15.97 6.00
CA LEU A 142 23.88 14.52 5.80
C LEU A 142 24.82 14.11 4.67
N SER A 143 24.71 14.78 3.51
CA SER A 143 25.53 14.53 2.33
C SER A 143 25.86 15.85 1.64
N PRO A 144 27.08 16.42 1.87
CA PRO A 144 27.53 17.58 1.12
C PRO A 144 27.67 17.28 -0.38
N PHE A 145 27.99 16.03 -0.74
CA PHE A 145 28.12 15.58 -2.13
C PHE A 145 26.84 15.80 -2.95
N LEU A 146 25.67 15.46 -2.40
CA LEU A 146 24.41 15.62 -3.15
C LEU A 146 24.05 17.09 -3.38
N VAL A 147 24.45 17.99 -2.47
CA VAL A 147 24.24 19.44 -2.63
C VAL A 147 25.20 20.00 -3.69
N GLU A 148 26.44 19.54 -3.69
CA GLU A 148 27.47 19.94 -4.67
C GLU A 148 27.40 19.14 -5.98
N PHE A 149 26.36 18.32 -6.17
CA PHE A 149 26.21 17.46 -7.34
C PHE A 149 26.30 18.25 -8.66
N GLU A 150 25.80 19.49 -8.70
CA GLU A 150 25.88 20.37 -9.86
C GLU A 150 27.33 20.65 -10.29
N GLN A 151 28.25 20.79 -9.33
CA GLN A 151 29.65 21.12 -9.58
C GLN A 151 30.50 19.86 -9.85
N GLN A 152 30.06 18.72 -9.34
CA GLN A 152 30.78 17.44 -9.42
C GLN A 152 30.23 16.50 -10.51
N LYS A 153 29.19 16.91 -11.26
CA LYS A 153 28.65 16.08 -12.34
C LYS A 153 29.65 15.98 -13.49
N PHE A 154 29.96 14.74 -13.87
CA PHE A 154 30.78 14.45 -15.05
C PHE A 154 29.94 14.36 -16.33
N GLU A 155 28.66 14.01 -16.18
CA GLU A 155 27.71 13.80 -17.29
C GLU A 155 26.28 14.15 -16.83
N ASP A 156 25.38 14.40 -17.77
CA ASP A 156 23.98 14.71 -17.46
C ASP A 156 23.23 13.42 -17.07
N VAL A 157 22.75 13.37 -15.83
CA VAL A 157 21.95 12.25 -15.31
C VAL A 157 20.46 12.59 -15.43
N GLU A 158 19.66 11.66 -15.93
CA GLU A 158 18.21 11.81 -16.05
C GLU A 158 17.49 11.56 -14.73
N ILE A 159 16.29 12.13 -14.57
CA ILE A 159 15.49 11.90 -13.36
C ILE A 159 15.09 10.42 -13.28
N PRO A 160 15.32 9.73 -12.13
CA PRO A 160 15.01 8.32 -11.99
C PRO A 160 13.53 8.00 -12.26
N GLY A 161 13.29 6.93 -13.02
CA GLY A 161 11.94 6.38 -13.24
C GLY A 161 11.18 6.94 -14.44
N GLN A 162 11.78 7.82 -15.25
CA GLN A 162 11.16 8.31 -16.50
C GLN A 162 10.97 7.21 -17.54
N TYR A 163 11.95 6.30 -17.66
CA TYR A 163 11.87 5.10 -18.52
C TYR A 163 10.71 4.14 -18.19
N LEU A 164 10.07 4.29 -17.04
CA LEU A 164 8.91 3.48 -16.68
C LEU A 164 7.60 4.02 -17.27
N ARG A 165 7.59 5.26 -17.76
CA ARG A 165 6.52 5.83 -18.57
C ARG A 165 6.89 5.45 -20.00
N LEU A 166 6.15 4.54 -20.62
CA LEU A 166 6.46 3.93 -21.92
C LEU A 166 6.38 4.97 -23.04
N SER A 167 7.33 5.89 -23.10
CA SER A 167 7.44 6.94 -24.11
C SER A 167 8.46 6.54 -25.15
N ASP A 168 8.09 6.67 -26.43
CA ASP A 168 8.90 6.22 -27.56
C ASP A 168 10.18 7.05 -27.79
N SER A 169 10.25 8.26 -27.25
CA SER A 169 11.39 9.19 -27.44
C SER A 169 12.08 9.51 -26.12
N SER A 170 13.39 9.27 -26.06
CA SER A 170 14.26 9.66 -24.93
C SER A 170 14.62 11.15 -24.93
N ASP A 171 14.37 11.85 -26.04
CA ASP A 171 14.77 13.25 -26.21
C ASP A 171 14.01 14.21 -25.28
N ASP A 172 12.81 13.82 -24.84
CA ASP A 172 11.96 14.59 -23.93
C ASP A 172 12.28 14.34 -22.44
N PHE A 173 13.31 13.52 -22.14
CA PHE A 173 13.67 13.20 -20.76
C PHE A 173 14.31 14.36 -20.02
N VAL A 174 13.76 14.64 -18.85
CA VAL A 174 14.20 15.73 -18.00
C VAL A 174 15.43 15.26 -17.21
N ARG A 175 16.49 16.06 -17.31
CA ARG A 175 17.76 15.82 -16.61
C ARG A 175 17.74 16.45 -15.23
N ILE A 176 18.53 15.91 -14.32
CA ILE A 176 18.73 16.45 -12.98
C ILE A 176 19.55 17.73 -13.10
N GLU A 177 18.95 18.88 -12.76
CA GLU A 177 19.66 20.16 -12.62
C GLU A 177 20.40 20.15 -11.28
N ARG A 178 19.68 19.90 -10.17
CA ARG A 178 20.24 19.88 -8.82
C ARG A 178 19.31 19.19 -7.82
N PHE A 179 19.89 18.72 -6.72
CA PHE A 179 19.13 18.32 -5.54
C PHE A 179 18.78 19.55 -4.69
N LEU A 180 17.55 19.62 -4.21
CA LEU A 180 17.17 20.70 -3.31
C LEU A 180 17.81 20.48 -1.92
N PRO A 181 18.25 21.57 -1.25
CA PRO A 181 18.94 21.46 0.02
C PRO A 181 18.02 21.08 1.19
N GLU A 182 16.71 21.18 1.04
CA GLU A 182 15.74 20.78 2.07
C GLU A 182 15.30 19.32 1.88
N LEU A 183 15.57 18.50 2.89
CA LEU A 183 15.03 17.15 3.03
C LEU A 183 13.81 17.19 3.95
N LEU A 184 12.69 16.65 3.49
CA LEU A 184 11.48 16.53 4.29
C LEU A 184 11.47 15.19 5.03
N VAL A 185 11.30 15.23 6.34
CA VAL A 185 11.16 14.04 7.19
C VAL A 185 9.70 13.94 7.62
N GLU A 186 9.00 12.96 7.06
CA GLU A 186 7.60 12.70 7.32
C GLU A 186 7.44 11.44 8.17
N LEU A 187 6.67 11.55 9.25
CA LEU A 187 6.25 10.39 10.03
C LEU A 187 5.00 9.79 9.38
N ARG A 188 5.16 8.64 8.73
CA ARG A 188 4.06 7.84 8.18
C ARG A 188 3.64 6.76 9.17
N SER A 189 2.46 6.18 8.95
CA SER A 189 1.97 5.02 9.73
C SER A 189 2.92 3.80 9.65
N GLY A 190 3.68 3.66 8.56
CA GLY A 190 4.67 2.58 8.38
C GLY A 190 6.10 2.87 8.87
N GLY A 191 6.37 4.06 9.40
CA GLY A 191 7.71 4.49 9.85
C GLY A 191 8.05 5.92 9.42
N VAL A 192 9.34 6.28 9.54
CA VAL A 192 9.84 7.59 9.10
C VAL A 192 10.31 7.49 7.65
N ALA A 193 9.72 8.33 6.79
CA ALA A 193 10.12 8.48 5.41
C ALA A 193 10.91 9.79 5.24
N LYS A 194 12.00 9.72 4.48
CA LYS A 194 12.81 10.89 4.11
C LYS A 194 12.56 11.19 2.64
N SER A 195 11.92 12.32 2.37
CA SER A 195 11.59 12.75 1.02
C SER A 195 12.62 13.75 0.51
N LEU A 196 13.32 13.34 -0.54
CA LEU A 196 14.30 14.10 -1.31
C LEU A 196 13.60 14.80 -2.46
N ALA A 197 13.87 16.09 -2.64
CA ALA A 197 13.36 16.84 -3.78
C ALA A 197 14.46 17.06 -4.83
N ILE A 198 14.16 16.70 -6.07
CA ILE A 198 15.05 16.80 -7.23
C ILE A 198 14.45 17.83 -8.18
N ARG A 199 15.26 18.80 -8.60
CA ARG A 199 14.87 19.78 -9.60
C ARG A 199 15.38 19.37 -10.97
N GLY A 200 14.48 19.32 -11.94
CA GLY A 200 14.76 19.03 -13.34
C GLY A 200 15.22 20.27 -14.12
N THR A 201 15.85 20.05 -15.28
CA THR A 201 16.26 21.10 -16.22
C THR A 201 15.10 21.93 -16.77
N ASP A 202 13.88 21.39 -16.73
CA ASP A 202 12.64 22.08 -17.08
C ASP A 202 12.10 22.98 -15.95
N GLY A 203 12.75 22.96 -14.78
CA GLY A 203 12.31 23.64 -13.57
C GLY A 203 11.25 22.88 -12.77
N SER A 204 10.82 21.70 -13.21
CA SER A 204 9.92 20.84 -12.43
C SER A 204 10.63 20.30 -11.19
N VAL A 205 9.87 20.13 -10.10
CA VAL A 205 10.40 19.58 -8.85
C VAL A 205 9.70 18.26 -8.56
N VAL A 206 10.46 17.17 -8.60
CA VAL A 206 9.98 15.82 -8.30
C VAL A 206 10.43 15.43 -6.91
N HIS A 207 9.50 14.88 -6.12
CA HIS A 207 9.77 14.44 -4.76
C HIS A 207 9.86 12.91 -4.73
N PHE A 208 10.92 12.39 -4.13
CA PHE A 208 11.16 10.96 -3.96
C PHE A 208 11.31 10.62 -2.49
N SER A 209 10.48 9.72 -2.00
CA SER A 209 10.58 9.12 -0.68
C SER A 209 11.59 7.96 -0.71
N VAL A 210 12.61 8.07 0.14
CA VAL A 210 13.66 7.06 0.28
C VAL A 210 13.22 6.04 1.31
N GLN A 211 12.91 4.83 0.85
CA GLN A 211 12.51 3.71 1.70
C GLN A 211 13.69 2.76 1.89
N HIS A 212 14.31 2.79 3.08
CA HIS A 212 15.53 2.02 3.38
C HIS A 212 15.33 0.55 3.78
N LEU A 213 14.13 0.21 4.21
CA LEU A 213 13.76 -1.15 4.67
C LEU A 213 12.56 -1.59 3.87
N ALA A 214 12.79 -1.72 2.57
CA ALA A 214 11.78 -2.11 1.63
C ALA A 214 11.27 -3.54 1.96
N SER A 215 9.95 -3.73 1.94
CA SER A 215 9.29 -5.00 2.30
C SER A 215 9.80 -6.17 1.44
N ARG A 216 9.63 -7.42 1.89
CA ARG A 216 9.98 -8.59 1.07
C ARG A 216 9.21 -8.67 -0.26
N PHE A 217 8.11 -7.93 -0.37
CA PHE A 217 7.22 -7.88 -1.53
C PHE A 217 7.57 -6.75 -2.52
N THR A 218 8.70 -6.08 -2.37
CA THR A 218 9.06 -4.91 -3.22
C THR A 218 9.13 -5.23 -4.70
N HIS A 219 9.77 -6.34 -5.05
CA HIS A 219 9.86 -6.78 -6.44
C HIS A 219 8.51 -7.25 -7.00
N GLN A 220 7.61 -7.73 -6.14
CA GLN A 220 6.25 -8.07 -6.57
C GLN A 220 5.48 -6.79 -6.91
N GLU A 221 5.50 -5.80 -6.03
CA GLU A 221 4.86 -4.51 -6.28
C GLU A 221 5.36 -3.86 -7.59
N GLU A 222 6.67 -3.85 -7.85
CA GLU A 222 7.25 -3.31 -9.08
C GLU A 222 6.71 -3.99 -10.34
N ARG A 223 6.64 -5.33 -10.34
CA ARG A 223 6.14 -6.13 -11.46
C ARG A 223 4.66 -5.88 -11.72
N TRP A 224 3.84 -5.83 -10.68
CA TRP A 224 2.41 -5.56 -10.83
C TRP A 224 2.12 -4.13 -11.26
N VAL A 225 2.85 -3.16 -10.72
CA VAL A 225 2.79 -1.77 -11.19
C VAL A 225 3.20 -1.68 -12.67
N GLN A 226 4.23 -2.41 -13.09
CA GLN A 226 4.65 -2.47 -14.49
C GLN A 226 3.58 -3.11 -15.38
N LEU A 227 2.96 -4.23 -14.96
CA LEU A 227 1.85 -4.85 -15.66
C LEU A 227 0.72 -3.83 -15.90
N PHE A 228 0.28 -3.13 -14.86
CA PHE A 228 -0.78 -2.14 -14.99
C PHE A 228 -0.38 -0.94 -15.86
N ARG A 229 0.89 -0.52 -15.83
CA ARG A 229 1.40 0.52 -16.75
C ARG A 229 1.38 0.06 -18.21
N ASN A 230 1.81 -1.16 -18.47
CA ASN A 230 1.78 -1.74 -19.82
C ASN A 230 0.35 -1.85 -20.35
N LEU A 231 -0.59 -2.31 -19.51
CA LEU A 231 -2.01 -2.34 -19.86
C LEU A 231 -2.59 -0.93 -20.05
N ASP A 232 -2.18 0.04 -19.23
CA ASP A 232 -2.61 1.43 -19.37
C ASP A 232 -2.16 2.01 -20.72
N ALA A 233 -0.89 1.84 -21.06
CA ALA A 233 -0.28 2.32 -22.30
C ALA A 233 -0.87 1.64 -23.54
N ALA A 234 -1.06 0.32 -23.50
CA ALA A 234 -1.68 -0.43 -24.59
C ALA A 234 -3.10 0.08 -24.91
N CYS A 235 -3.79 0.64 -23.92
CA CYS A 235 -5.12 1.20 -24.07
C CYS A 235 -5.11 2.73 -24.25
N GLU A 236 -4.02 3.37 -24.68
CA GLU A 236 -3.97 4.82 -24.90
C GLU A 236 -4.65 5.28 -26.20
N GLU A 237 -4.55 4.49 -27.27
CA GLU A 237 -5.12 4.83 -28.60
C GLU A 237 -6.65 4.90 -28.58
N ASP A 238 -7.29 4.05 -27.76
CA ASP A 238 -8.75 3.97 -27.64
C ASP A 238 -9.35 5.05 -26.72
N ARG A 239 -8.54 5.94 -26.12
CA ARG A 239 -9.05 6.85 -25.08
C ARG A 239 -9.70 8.09 -25.65
N GLY A 240 -10.92 8.37 -25.18
CA GLY A 240 -11.48 9.71 -25.28
C GLY A 240 -10.67 10.71 -24.43
N THR A 241 -10.59 11.98 -24.87
CA THR A 241 -9.88 13.05 -24.13
C THR A 241 -10.40 13.27 -22.71
N TRP A 242 -11.67 12.93 -22.43
CA TRP A 242 -12.24 12.98 -21.10
C TRP A 242 -11.75 11.81 -20.21
N GLU A 243 -11.57 10.62 -20.79
CA GLU A 243 -11.10 9.42 -20.10
C GLU A 243 -9.62 9.54 -19.75
N GLN A 244 -8.82 10.10 -20.66
CA GLN A 244 -7.40 10.42 -20.42
C GLN A 244 -7.22 11.34 -19.20
N ARG A 245 -8.16 12.26 -18.96
CA ARG A 245 -8.05 13.26 -17.89
C ARG A 245 -8.62 12.78 -16.55
N ARG A 246 -9.68 11.96 -16.56
CA ARG A 246 -10.43 11.60 -15.35
C ARG A 246 -10.28 10.14 -14.93
N ILE A 247 -9.97 9.24 -15.86
CA ILE A 247 -9.84 7.79 -15.63
C ILE A 247 -8.42 7.32 -15.99
N ALA A 248 -7.42 8.12 -15.61
CA ALA A 248 -6.02 7.72 -15.67
C ALA A 248 -5.67 6.88 -14.43
N LEU A 249 -4.91 5.80 -14.63
CA LEU A 249 -4.38 5.00 -13.53
C LEU A 249 -3.17 5.72 -12.91
N TYR A 250 -3.32 6.22 -11.69
CA TYR A 250 -2.21 6.81 -10.95
C TYR A 250 -1.39 5.71 -10.25
N LEU A 251 -0.31 5.30 -10.91
CA LEU A 251 0.58 4.25 -10.44
C LEU A 251 1.91 4.82 -9.92
N PRO A 252 2.40 4.42 -8.72
CA PRO A 252 3.62 4.97 -8.14
C PRO A 252 4.84 4.65 -9.01
N THR A 253 5.74 5.62 -9.19
CA THR A 253 7.04 5.39 -9.83
C THR A 253 8.00 4.90 -8.77
N ILE A 254 8.35 3.62 -8.84
CA ILE A 254 9.24 2.94 -7.91
C ILE A 254 10.55 2.66 -8.65
N VAL A 255 11.67 3.11 -8.09
CA VAL A 255 13.01 2.86 -8.62
C VAL A 255 13.85 2.18 -7.54
N PRO A 256 14.15 0.87 -7.66
CA PRO A 256 15.02 0.17 -6.73
C PRO A 256 16.47 0.63 -6.93
N LEU A 257 17.14 0.99 -5.83
CA LEU A 257 18.57 1.33 -5.84
C LEU A 257 19.42 0.15 -5.35
N ALA A 258 18.92 -0.56 -4.35
CA ALA A 258 19.54 -1.74 -3.76
C ALA A 258 18.44 -2.71 -3.31
N PRO A 259 18.74 -3.99 -2.99
CA PRO A 259 17.72 -4.98 -2.59
C PRO A 259 16.83 -4.57 -1.41
N HIS A 260 17.31 -3.62 -0.60
CA HIS A 260 16.64 -3.14 0.61
C HIS A 260 16.21 -1.66 0.48
N ILE A 261 16.64 -0.94 -0.56
CA ILE A 261 16.47 0.51 -0.68
C ILE A 261 15.83 0.86 -2.02
N ARG A 262 14.75 1.64 -1.98
CA ARG A 262 14.06 2.13 -3.17
C ARG A 262 13.65 3.59 -3.04
N LEU A 263 13.53 4.25 -4.19
CA LEU A 263 12.93 5.56 -4.33
C LEU A 263 11.49 5.39 -4.77
N VAL A 264 10.56 6.03 -4.08
CA VAL A 264 9.15 6.07 -4.47
C VAL A 264 8.77 7.52 -4.76
N GLN A 265 8.31 7.80 -5.96
CA GLN A 265 7.85 9.13 -6.32
C GLN A 265 6.59 9.46 -5.50
N GLU A 266 6.59 10.61 -4.83
CA GLU A 266 5.47 11.11 -4.05
C GLU A 266 5.03 12.49 -4.54
N GLN A 267 3.74 12.78 -4.37
CA GLN A 267 3.24 14.13 -4.57
C GLN A 267 3.38 14.93 -3.27
N PRO A 268 3.85 16.20 -3.33
CA PRO A 268 3.99 17.01 -2.14
C PRO A 268 2.63 17.24 -1.50
N GLY A 269 2.54 17.01 -0.19
CA GLY A 269 1.29 17.12 0.55
C GLY A 269 0.34 15.95 0.33
N SER A 270 0.81 14.78 -0.12
CA SER A 270 0.01 13.56 -0.01
C SER A 270 -0.30 13.25 1.47
N PHE A 271 -1.40 12.56 1.71
CA PHE A 271 -1.78 12.06 3.02
C PHE A 271 -2.40 10.68 2.91
N THR A 272 -2.36 9.92 3.99
CA THR A 272 -3.00 8.60 4.05
C THR A 272 -4.30 8.66 4.83
N LEU A 273 -5.20 7.70 4.60
CA LEU A 273 -6.43 7.58 5.39
C LEU A 273 -6.12 7.36 6.88
N GLN A 274 -5.00 6.69 7.19
CA GLN A 274 -4.56 6.52 8.57
C GLN A 274 -4.16 7.86 9.20
N GLU A 275 -3.47 8.73 8.46
CA GLU A 275 -3.10 10.07 8.97
C GLU A 275 -4.31 10.98 9.23
N VAL A 276 -5.42 10.77 8.53
CA VAL A 276 -6.70 11.46 8.82
C VAL A 276 -7.25 10.97 10.15
N TYR A 277 -7.30 9.65 10.34
CA TYR A 277 -7.77 9.04 11.58
C TYR A 277 -6.90 9.46 12.78
N ASP A 278 -5.58 9.40 12.64
CA ASP A 278 -4.64 9.83 13.68
C ASP A 278 -4.87 11.28 14.11
N ARG A 279 -5.14 12.18 13.15
CA ARG A 279 -5.43 13.59 13.44
C ARG A 279 -6.76 13.76 14.18
N ALA A 280 -7.79 13.02 13.78
CA ALA A 280 -9.08 13.01 14.45
C ALA A 280 -9.02 12.43 15.87
N CYS A 281 -8.22 11.38 16.08
CA CYS A 281 -7.94 10.82 17.41
C CYS A 281 -7.18 11.83 18.28
N ALA A 282 -6.19 12.51 17.71
CA ALA A 282 -5.43 13.54 18.43
C ALA A 282 -6.28 14.75 18.85
N SER A 283 -7.25 15.17 18.02
CA SER A 283 -8.16 16.29 18.35
C SER A 283 -9.24 15.90 19.36
N SER A 284 -9.76 14.66 19.29
CA SER A 284 -10.75 14.14 20.24
C SER A 284 -10.16 13.62 21.55
N GLY A 285 -8.84 13.38 21.60
CA GLY A 285 -8.15 12.80 22.76
C GLY A 285 -8.40 11.31 22.94
N THR A 286 -9.02 10.65 21.96
CA THR A 286 -9.24 9.20 21.99
C THR A 286 -7.98 8.45 21.52
N PRO A 287 -7.58 7.36 22.19
CA PRO A 287 -6.45 6.57 21.72
C PRO A 287 -6.79 5.86 20.40
N GLU A 288 -5.82 5.77 19.49
CA GLU A 288 -5.96 5.14 18.16
C GLU A 288 -6.46 3.68 18.25
N ILE A 289 -6.06 2.98 19.32
CA ILE A 289 -6.42 1.58 19.61
C ILE A 289 -7.76 1.47 20.35
N ALA A 290 -8.47 2.58 20.63
CA ALA A 290 -9.76 2.54 21.32
C ALA A 290 -10.73 1.52 20.71
N PRO A 291 -10.88 1.37 19.37
CA PRO A 291 -11.76 0.36 18.78
C PRO A 291 -11.38 -1.07 19.16
N ALA A 292 -10.08 -1.40 19.17
CA ALA A 292 -9.61 -2.75 19.49
C ALA A 292 -9.67 -3.06 21.00
N LEU A 293 -9.47 -2.07 21.88
CA LEU A 293 -9.66 -2.28 23.32
C LEU A 293 -11.14 -2.37 23.69
N TYR A 294 -11.98 -1.55 23.05
CA TYR A 294 -13.43 -1.59 23.23
C TYR A 294 -14.01 -2.92 22.76
N SER A 295 -13.50 -3.49 21.66
CA SER A 295 -13.97 -4.76 21.12
C SER A 295 -13.77 -5.91 22.11
N VAL A 296 -12.58 -6.00 22.71
CA VAL A 296 -12.26 -7.04 23.69
C VAL A 296 -13.08 -6.88 24.97
N GLY A 297 -13.27 -5.65 25.44
CA GLY A 297 -14.05 -5.40 26.66
C GLY A 297 -15.53 -5.75 26.50
N ARG A 298 -16.10 -5.55 25.31
CA ARG A 298 -17.54 -5.75 25.05
C ARG A 298 -17.90 -7.11 24.49
N ILE A 299 -16.97 -7.80 23.81
CA ILE A 299 -17.31 -9.07 23.18
C ILE A 299 -17.71 -10.13 24.21
N ARG A 300 -17.18 -10.08 25.43
CA ARG A 300 -17.57 -10.98 26.52
C ARG A 300 -19.05 -10.78 26.93
N ASP A 301 -19.48 -9.53 27.05
CA ASP A 301 -20.86 -9.19 27.41
C ASP A 301 -21.81 -9.55 26.26
N LEU A 302 -21.41 -9.25 25.02
CA LEU A 302 -22.23 -9.49 23.83
C LEU A 302 -22.33 -10.99 23.49
N ALA A 303 -21.24 -11.76 23.63
CA ALA A 303 -21.26 -13.20 23.44
C ALA A 303 -22.09 -13.94 24.51
N ALA A 304 -22.28 -13.33 25.69
CA ALA A 304 -23.19 -13.86 26.71
C ALA A 304 -24.67 -13.56 26.40
N GLN A 305 -24.95 -12.50 25.63
CA GLN A 305 -26.31 -12.07 25.28
C GLN A 305 -26.80 -12.63 23.93
N LEU A 306 -25.89 -12.87 22.99
CA LEU A 306 -26.19 -13.30 21.62
C LEU A 306 -25.71 -14.73 21.38
N SER A 307 -26.53 -15.53 20.69
CA SER A 307 -26.26 -16.95 20.40
C SER A 307 -25.25 -17.18 19.25
N SER A 308 -24.90 -16.15 18.48
CA SER A 308 -23.96 -16.20 17.34
C SER A 308 -22.83 -15.18 17.52
N ALA A 309 -21.57 -15.63 17.41
CA ALA A 309 -20.39 -14.76 17.47
C ALA A 309 -20.31 -13.79 16.27
N ALA A 310 -20.89 -14.15 15.12
CA ALA A 310 -20.93 -13.27 13.95
C ALA A 310 -21.83 -12.05 14.19
N ASP A 311 -23.00 -12.28 14.80
CA ASP A 311 -23.98 -11.23 15.11
C ASP A 311 -23.43 -10.30 16.19
N ALA A 312 -22.70 -10.85 17.18
CA ALA A 312 -22.00 -10.05 18.18
C ALA A 312 -20.94 -9.13 17.55
N ASN A 313 -20.17 -9.62 16.57
CA ASN A 313 -19.18 -8.81 15.85
C ASN A 313 -19.82 -7.70 15.00
N GLU A 314 -20.98 -7.96 14.38
CA GLU A 314 -21.72 -6.95 13.61
C GLU A 314 -22.25 -5.83 14.50
N VAL A 315 -22.89 -6.17 15.63
CA VAL A 315 -23.35 -5.18 16.62
C VAL A 315 -22.17 -4.37 17.18
N LEU A 316 -21.05 -5.03 17.43
CA LEU A 316 -19.84 -4.39 17.92
C LEU A 316 -19.26 -3.40 16.89
N PHE A 317 -19.23 -3.79 15.62
CA PHE A 317 -18.84 -2.91 14.51
C PHE A 317 -19.75 -1.67 14.43
N GLU A 318 -21.07 -1.86 14.50
CA GLU A 318 -22.01 -0.72 14.51
C GLU A 318 -21.76 0.22 15.70
N GLN A 319 -21.48 -0.31 16.89
CA GLN A 319 -21.16 0.49 18.06
C GLN A 319 -19.87 1.30 17.88
N ILE A 320 -18.83 0.70 17.28
CA ILE A 320 -17.58 1.39 16.97
C ILE A 320 -17.84 2.56 16.00
N CYS A 321 -18.57 2.31 14.91
CA CYS A 321 -18.89 3.35 13.92
C CYS A 321 -19.78 4.46 14.46
N ARG A 322 -20.64 4.18 15.46
CA ARG A 322 -21.52 5.21 16.06
C ARG A 322 -20.84 6.01 17.16
N HIS A 323 -19.99 5.39 17.98
CA HIS A 323 -19.47 6.00 19.20
C HIS A 323 -18.00 6.40 19.15
N LEU A 324 -17.17 5.68 18.38
CA LEU A 324 -15.72 5.88 18.39
C LEU A 324 -15.22 6.55 17.12
N VAL A 325 -15.73 6.14 15.96
CA VAL A 325 -15.20 6.60 14.67
C VAL A 325 -16.33 7.07 13.76
N PRO A 326 -16.54 8.39 13.62
CA PRO A 326 -17.58 8.90 12.72
C PRO A 326 -17.24 8.58 11.26
N ALA A 327 -18.26 8.42 10.43
CA ALA A 327 -18.10 8.17 8.99
C ALA A 327 -17.77 9.46 8.18
N THR A 328 -17.69 10.61 8.84
CA THR A 328 -17.43 11.91 8.18
C THR A 328 -15.98 12.33 8.21
N LEU A 329 -15.05 11.54 8.79
CA LEU A 329 -13.67 11.97 9.01
C LEU A 329 -12.97 12.42 7.73
N LEU A 330 -13.11 11.65 6.65
CA LEU A 330 -12.52 12.01 5.36
C LEU A 330 -13.15 13.29 4.79
N GLN A 331 -14.48 13.44 4.94
CA GLN A 331 -15.20 14.61 4.48
C GLN A 331 -14.78 15.87 5.25
N ASP A 332 -14.63 15.77 6.56
CA ASP A 332 -14.27 16.88 7.43
C ASP A 332 -12.81 17.31 7.16
N ASP A 333 -11.89 16.35 7.00
CA ASP A 333 -10.50 16.65 6.62
C ASP A 333 -10.43 17.34 5.25
N VAL A 334 -11.11 16.83 4.21
CA VAL A 334 -11.10 17.47 2.89
C VAL A 334 -11.73 18.87 2.93
N ARG A 335 -12.75 19.08 3.77
CA ARG A 335 -13.36 20.41 3.98
C ARG A 335 -12.41 21.39 4.63
N GLU A 336 -11.54 20.96 5.53
CA GLU A 336 -10.53 21.83 6.15
C GLU A 336 -9.45 22.28 5.16
N HIS A 337 -9.10 21.44 4.16
CA HIS A 337 -8.06 21.74 3.18
C HIS A 337 -8.57 22.51 1.96
N THR A 338 -9.87 22.41 1.65
CA THR A 338 -10.45 23.05 0.46
C THR A 338 -10.99 24.43 0.79
N THR A 339 -10.64 25.42 -0.03
CA THR A 339 -11.01 26.82 0.24
C THR A 339 -12.37 27.20 -0.35
N SER A 340 -12.73 26.56 -1.47
CA SER A 340 -13.94 26.86 -2.24
C SER A 340 -14.87 25.64 -2.31
N PRO A 341 -16.19 25.81 -2.22
CA PRO A 341 -17.15 24.73 -2.47
C PRO A 341 -16.99 24.08 -3.85
N MET A 342 -16.55 24.85 -4.86
CA MET A 342 -16.28 24.34 -6.21
C MET A 342 -15.05 23.41 -6.22
N GLU A 343 -13.99 23.80 -5.52
CA GLU A 343 -12.78 23.00 -5.36
C GLU A 343 -13.09 21.70 -4.63
N TYR A 344 -13.87 21.76 -3.55
CA TYR A 344 -14.37 20.58 -2.85
C TYR A 344 -15.17 19.65 -3.77
N TRP A 345 -16.06 20.20 -4.61
CA TRP A 345 -16.85 19.40 -5.53
C TRP A 345 -15.99 18.72 -6.60
N LEU A 346 -15.05 19.45 -7.20
CA LEU A 346 -14.10 18.91 -8.19
C LEU A 346 -13.18 17.85 -7.58
N TYR A 347 -12.69 18.09 -6.37
CA TYR A 347 -11.88 17.13 -5.63
C TYR A 347 -12.67 15.84 -5.37
N ARG A 348 -13.91 15.95 -4.89
CA ARG A 348 -14.79 14.80 -4.66
C ARG A 348 -15.08 14.03 -5.94
N GLU A 349 -15.34 14.74 -7.03
CA GLU A 349 -15.56 14.13 -8.35
C GLU A 349 -14.32 13.34 -8.79
N ASN A 350 -13.13 13.94 -8.78
CA ASN A 350 -11.89 13.27 -9.16
C ASN A 350 -11.57 12.09 -8.25
N PHE A 351 -11.71 12.26 -6.94
CA PHE A 351 -11.54 11.19 -5.96
C PHE A 351 -12.45 10.00 -6.26
N THR A 352 -13.71 10.23 -6.65
CA THR A 352 -14.66 9.16 -6.99
C THR A 352 -14.19 8.33 -8.20
N TYR A 353 -13.66 8.98 -9.24
CA TYR A 353 -13.06 8.28 -10.37
C TYR A 353 -11.81 7.48 -9.97
N GLN A 354 -10.97 8.05 -9.10
CA GLN A 354 -9.74 7.41 -8.64
C GLN A 354 -10.00 6.22 -7.71
N VAL A 355 -11.03 6.30 -6.85
CA VAL A 355 -11.52 5.14 -6.08
C VAL A 355 -11.97 4.04 -7.03
N SER A 356 -12.68 4.38 -8.10
CA SER A 356 -13.15 3.41 -9.09
C SER A 356 -11.99 2.69 -9.78
N ALA A 357 -10.95 3.43 -10.18
CA ALA A 357 -9.72 2.85 -10.70
C ALA A 357 -9.05 1.91 -9.67
N SER A 358 -8.95 2.35 -8.42
CA SER A 358 -8.35 1.56 -7.34
C SER A 358 -9.10 0.24 -7.07
N ILE A 359 -10.43 0.23 -7.18
CA ILE A 359 -11.28 -0.96 -7.05
C ILE A 359 -10.94 -1.98 -8.13
N VAL A 360 -10.83 -1.54 -9.39
CA VAL A 360 -10.50 -2.45 -10.51
C VAL A 360 -9.12 -3.06 -10.32
N LEU A 361 -8.11 -2.25 -10.01
CA LEU A 361 -6.73 -2.72 -9.80
C LEU A 361 -6.65 -3.76 -8.68
N THR A 362 -7.25 -3.45 -7.53
CA THR A 362 -7.19 -4.32 -6.35
C THR A 362 -8.00 -5.61 -6.53
N TYR A 363 -9.15 -5.54 -7.19
CA TYR A 363 -10.00 -6.69 -7.45
C TYR A 363 -9.37 -7.65 -8.48
N MET A 364 -8.84 -7.11 -9.59
CA MET A 364 -8.19 -7.91 -10.63
C MET A 364 -6.91 -8.59 -10.12
N ALA A 365 -6.03 -7.85 -9.44
CA ALA A 365 -4.79 -8.40 -8.87
C ALA A 365 -5.01 -9.24 -7.60
N ALA A 366 -6.24 -9.33 -7.07
CA ALA A 366 -6.53 -10.04 -5.82
C ALA A 366 -5.64 -9.54 -4.65
N CYS A 367 -5.41 -8.23 -4.58
CA CYS A 367 -4.56 -7.63 -3.55
C CYS A 367 -5.23 -7.72 -2.17
N ALA A 368 -4.64 -8.46 -1.23
CA ALA A 368 -5.09 -8.49 0.15
C ALA A 368 -4.51 -7.35 1.00
N GLN A 369 -5.05 -7.22 2.20
CA GLN A 369 -4.63 -6.38 3.31
C GLN A 369 -4.45 -4.92 2.88
N ARG A 370 -5.44 -4.35 2.20
CA ARG A 370 -5.44 -2.94 1.82
C ARG A 370 -5.67 -2.06 3.05
N THR A 371 -4.64 -1.87 3.86
CA THR A 371 -4.67 -1.01 5.05
C THR A 371 -4.79 0.46 4.65
N PRO A 372 -5.39 1.32 5.49
CA PRO A 372 -5.57 2.75 5.18
C PRO A 372 -4.23 3.49 4.99
N ALA A 373 -3.15 2.97 5.56
CA ALA A 373 -1.79 3.49 5.39
C ALA A 373 -1.19 3.25 3.99
N ARG A 374 -1.69 2.24 3.25
CA ARG A 374 -1.22 1.88 1.90
C ARG A 374 -1.90 2.68 0.79
N MET A 375 -2.87 3.52 1.13
CA MET A 375 -3.56 4.41 0.18
C MET A 375 -3.10 5.84 0.44
N SER A 376 -2.33 6.41 -0.48
CA SER A 376 -1.96 7.83 -0.44
C SER A 376 -2.87 8.64 -1.35
N ILE A 377 -3.33 9.78 -0.84
CA ILE A 377 -4.27 10.68 -1.50
C ILE A 377 -3.59 12.04 -1.61
N SER A 378 -3.60 12.62 -2.81
CA SER A 378 -3.06 13.97 -3.02
C SER A 378 -4.01 15.04 -2.49
N ARG A 379 -3.53 15.96 -1.65
CA ARG A 379 -4.34 17.07 -1.10
C ARG A 379 -4.89 18.02 -2.15
N THR A 380 -4.19 18.20 -3.27
CA THR A 380 -4.57 19.20 -4.28
C THR A 380 -5.49 18.63 -5.33
N THR A 381 -5.21 17.42 -5.81
CA THR A 381 -5.96 16.82 -6.92
C THR A 381 -6.97 15.77 -6.47
N GLY A 382 -6.77 15.12 -5.33
CA GLY A 382 -7.56 13.96 -4.93
C GLY A 382 -7.19 12.67 -5.67
N ASN A 383 -6.02 12.65 -6.33
CA ASN A 383 -5.49 11.44 -6.95
C ASN A 383 -5.12 10.41 -5.89
N ILE A 384 -5.46 9.15 -6.13
CA ILE A 384 -5.18 8.04 -5.24
C ILE A 384 -4.02 7.24 -5.81
N CYS A 385 -2.96 7.09 -5.03
CA CYS A 385 -1.85 6.22 -5.34
C CYS A 385 -1.84 5.05 -4.36
N LEU A 386 -1.89 3.84 -4.90
CA LEU A 386 -1.84 2.61 -4.11
C LEU A 386 -0.39 2.18 -3.94
N HIS A 387 0.00 1.90 -2.70
CA HIS A 387 1.28 1.31 -2.36
C HIS A 387 1.12 -0.18 -1.99
N ASP A 388 2.19 -0.93 -2.12
CA ASP A 388 2.31 -2.36 -1.82
C ASP A 388 1.29 -3.20 -2.61
N LEU A 389 1.18 -2.96 -3.91
CA LEU A 389 0.23 -3.63 -4.80
C LEU A 389 0.74 -5.03 -5.17
N ALA A 390 0.72 -5.92 -4.19
CA ALA A 390 1.08 -7.32 -4.34
C ALA A 390 -0.16 -8.23 -4.22
N PRO A 391 -0.27 -9.28 -5.05
CA PRO A 391 -1.38 -10.23 -5.02
C PRO A 391 -1.29 -11.14 -3.80
N ALA A 392 -2.44 -11.55 -3.29
CA ALA A 392 -2.50 -12.55 -2.23
C ALA A 392 -2.41 -13.97 -2.81
N GLN A 393 -1.53 -14.78 -2.22
CA GLN A 393 -1.44 -16.23 -2.48
C GLN A 393 -1.80 -17.00 -1.21
N THR A 394 -3.07 -16.97 -0.79
CA THR A 394 -3.48 -17.72 0.42
C THR A 394 -3.28 -19.24 0.27
N THR A 395 -3.36 -19.74 -0.96
CA THR A 395 -3.04 -21.12 -1.33
C THR A 395 -1.87 -21.08 -2.30
N PRO A 396 -0.78 -21.86 -2.07
CA PRO A 396 0.38 -21.83 -2.96
C PRO A 396 -0.04 -22.19 -4.38
N GLY A 397 0.25 -21.30 -5.34
CA GLY A 397 -0.11 -21.50 -6.74
C GLY A 397 -1.44 -20.92 -7.19
N LEU A 398 -2.19 -20.27 -6.30
CA LEU A 398 -3.46 -19.65 -6.64
C LEU A 398 -3.50 -18.19 -6.16
N ILE A 399 -3.60 -17.27 -7.11
CA ILE A 399 -3.81 -15.84 -6.84
C ILE A 399 -5.28 -15.63 -6.47
N HIS A 400 -5.56 -15.68 -5.17
CA HIS A 400 -6.90 -15.46 -4.63
C HIS A 400 -6.84 -14.83 -3.25
N THR A 401 -7.87 -14.04 -2.94
CA THR A 401 -8.04 -13.36 -1.67
C THR A 401 -9.06 -14.13 -0.84
N THR A 402 -8.76 -14.36 0.44
CA THR A 402 -9.69 -14.97 1.41
C THR A 402 -10.39 -13.93 2.30
N GLU A 403 -10.28 -12.66 1.93
CA GLU A 403 -10.94 -11.56 2.65
C GLU A 403 -12.45 -11.61 2.43
N ALA A 404 -13.21 -11.21 3.46
CA ALA A 404 -14.67 -11.21 3.41
C ALA A 404 -15.21 -10.14 2.44
N VAL A 405 -14.45 -9.07 2.22
CA VAL A 405 -14.78 -7.99 1.28
C VAL A 405 -13.95 -8.12 -0.01
N PRO A 406 -14.54 -7.87 -1.19
CA PRO A 406 -13.81 -7.98 -2.46
C PRO A 406 -12.83 -6.83 -2.70
N PHE A 407 -13.12 -5.64 -2.16
CA PHE A 407 -12.28 -4.44 -2.24
C PHE A 407 -12.64 -3.47 -1.11
N ARG A 408 -11.78 -2.48 -0.85
CA ARG A 408 -11.99 -1.48 0.21
C ARG A 408 -13.01 -0.42 -0.22
N LEU A 409 -14.23 -0.53 0.31
CA LEU A 409 -15.25 0.51 0.20
C LEU A 409 -15.92 0.71 1.56
N THR A 410 -15.23 1.39 2.45
CA THR A 410 -15.61 1.57 3.86
C THR A 410 -16.57 2.75 4.06
N PRO A 411 -17.24 2.84 5.22
CA PRO A 411 -18.24 3.90 5.47
C PRO A 411 -17.72 5.32 5.24
N ASN A 412 -16.48 5.61 5.62
CA ASN A 412 -15.85 6.92 5.42
C ASN A 412 -15.65 7.27 3.94
N ILE A 413 -15.21 6.32 3.12
CA ILE A 413 -15.12 6.49 1.67
C ILE A 413 -16.52 6.67 1.06
N GLN A 414 -17.50 5.90 1.51
CA GLN A 414 -18.89 5.97 1.02
C GLN A 414 -19.54 7.31 1.33
N THR A 415 -19.41 7.80 2.57
CA THR A 415 -19.95 9.11 2.98
C THR A 415 -19.33 10.24 2.16
N PHE A 416 -18.03 10.15 1.86
CA PHE A 416 -17.36 11.14 1.02
C PHE A 416 -17.83 11.12 -0.44
N VAL A 417 -17.95 9.92 -1.04
CA VAL A 417 -18.41 9.74 -2.43
C VAL A 417 -19.91 10.06 -2.59
N THR A 418 -20.69 9.88 -1.53
CA THR A 418 -22.16 9.99 -1.48
C THR A 418 -22.89 8.88 -2.24
N GLU A 419 -24.15 8.62 -1.87
CA GLU A 419 -25.00 7.58 -2.51
C GLU A 419 -25.13 7.79 -4.03
N LEU A 420 -25.29 9.04 -4.47
CA LEU A 420 -25.36 9.40 -5.89
C LEU A 420 -24.07 9.08 -6.64
N GLY A 421 -22.91 9.27 -5.99
CA GLY A 421 -21.61 8.94 -6.56
C GLY A 421 -21.41 7.43 -6.68
N LEU A 422 -21.86 6.66 -5.68
CA LEU A 422 -21.76 5.20 -5.66
C LEU A 422 -22.63 4.54 -6.73
N GLU A 423 -23.90 4.94 -6.84
CA GLU A 423 -24.83 4.34 -7.81
C GLU A 423 -24.62 4.84 -9.25
N GLY A 424 -24.04 6.03 -9.43
CA GLY A 424 -23.80 6.62 -10.74
C GLY A 424 -22.36 6.46 -11.20
N VAL A 425 -21.47 7.27 -10.63
CA VAL A 425 -20.10 7.48 -11.12
C VAL A 425 -19.24 6.24 -10.89
N VAL A 426 -19.29 5.63 -9.70
CA VAL A 426 -18.44 4.47 -9.39
C VAL A 426 -18.78 3.28 -10.26
N LEU A 427 -20.06 2.92 -10.37
CA LEU A 427 -20.49 1.81 -11.24
C LEU A 427 -20.03 2.01 -12.69
N PHE A 428 -20.26 3.22 -13.23
CA PHE A 428 -19.87 3.55 -14.59
C PHE A 428 -18.35 3.52 -14.78
N ALA A 429 -17.59 4.15 -13.88
CA ALA A 429 -16.14 4.25 -14.00
C ALA A 429 -15.47 2.89 -13.82
N VAL A 430 -15.91 2.06 -12.86
CA VAL A 430 -15.40 0.69 -12.68
C VAL A 430 -15.63 -0.15 -13.94
N HIS A 431 -16.85 -0.13 -14.48
CA HIS A 431 -17.17 -0.85 -15.70
C HIS A 431 -16.32 -0.39 -16.89
N ARG A 432 -16.13 0.93 -17.07
CA ARG A 432 -15.31 1.48 -18.15
C ARG A 432 -13.83 1.15 -18.02
N VAL A 433 -13.26 1.24 -16.82
CA VAL A 433 -11.85 0.84 -16.58
C VAL A 433 -11.67 -0.65 -16.84
N ALA A 434 -12.56 -1.49 -16.33
CA ALA A 434 -12.47 -2.93 -16.53
C ALA A 434 -12.62 -3.30 -18.02
N GLN A 435 -13.61 -2.72 -18.71
CA GLN A 435 -13.84 -2.92 -20.13
C GLN A 435 -12.61 -2.54 -20.96
N ARG A 436 -11.93 -1.44 -20.60
CA ARG A 436 -10.68 -1.02 -21.24
C ARG A 436 -9.59 -2.07 -21.08
N LEU A 437 -9.34 -2.52 -19.85
CA LEU A 437 -8.30 -3.50 -19.56
C LEU A 437 -8.56 -4.87 -20.19
N THR A 438 -9.83 -5.24 -20.40
CA THR A 438 -10.22 -6.52 -21.04
C THR A 438 -10.42 -6.43 -22.54
N GLY A 439 -10.65 -5.24 -23.09
CA GLY A 439 -11.06 -5.04 -24.49
C GLY A 439 -9.96 -5.39 -25.50
N ALA A 440 -8.70 -5.37 -25.08
CA ALA A 440 -7.58 -5.87 -25.87
C ALA A 440 -7.51 -7.41 -25.76
N GLU A 441 -8.33 -8.10 -26.56
CA GLU A 441 -8.68 -9.54 -26.41
C GLU A 441 -7.51 -10.53 -26.26
N HIS A 442 -6.28 -10.16 -26.63
CA HIS A 442 -5.09 -11.02 -26.46
C HIS A 442 -3.99 -10.44 -25.57
N LEU A 443 -3.91 -9.11 -25.43
CA LEU A 443 -2.82 -8.47 -24.67
C LEU A 443 -2.92 -8.75 -23.17
N LEU A 444 -4.13 -8.73 -22.60
CA LEU A 444 -4.31 -8.99 -21.18
C LEU A 444 -3.77 -10.37 -20.80
N ARG A 445 -4.13 -11.39 -21.59
CA ARG A 445 -3.69 -12.77 -21.36
C ARG A 445 -2.19 -12.93 -21.54
N ASP A 446 -1.63 -12.38 -22.61
CA ASP A 446 -0.19 -12.48 -22.91
C ASP A 446 0.66 -11.85 -21.79
N PHE A 447 0.25 -10.69 -21.28
CA PHE A 447 0.92 -10.08 -20.14
C PHE A 447 0.70 -10.90 -18.85
N LEU A 448 -0.53 -11.34 -18.57
CA LEU A 448 -0.81 -12.13 -17.37
C LEU A 448 -0.02 -13.44 -17.33
N ASP A 449 0.12 -14.15 -18.45
CA ASP A 449 0.87 -15.41 -18.51
C ASP A 449 2.34 -15.23 -18.09
N LEU A 450 2.97 -14.10 -18.45
CA LEU A 450 4.33 -13.76 -18.05
C LEU A 450 4.40 -13.35 -16.56
N PHE A 451 3.60 -12.36 -16.17
CA PHE A 451 3.68 -11.77 -14.83
C PHE A 451 3.19 -12.72 -13.73
N VAL A 452 2.13 -13.51 -13.98
CA VAL A 452 1.62 -14.50 -13.03
C VAL A 452 2.64 -15.62 -12.83
N ARG A 453 3.33 -16.07 -13.88
CA ARG A 453 4.40 -17.07 -13.74
C ARG A 453 5.51 -16.59 -12.82
N ASP A 454 5.98 -15.38 -13.04
CA ASP A 454 7.05 -14.77 -12.23
C ASP A 454 6.64 -14.54 -10.77
N GLU A 455 5.37 -14.22 -10.55
CA GLU A 455 4.76 -14.06 -9.24
C GLU A 455 4.66 -15.40 -8.49
N LEU A 456 4.19 -16.45 -9.18
CA LEU A 456 4.07 -17.79 -8.58
C LEU A 456 5.44 -18.37 -8.20
N VAL A 457 6.47 -18.20 -9.03
CA VAL A 457 7.85 -18.67 -8.75
C VAL A 457 8.51 -17.93 -7.58
N HIS A 458 8.00 -16.75 -7.21
CA HIS A 458 8.52 -16.01 -6.06
C HIS A 458 8.29 -16.79 -4.75
N THR A 459 7.15 -17.48 -4.63
CA THR A 459 6.80 -18.27 -3.45
C THR A 459 7.69 -19.52 -3.34
N PRO A 460 8.41 -19.73 -2.22
CA PRO A 460 9.40 -20.81 -2.09
C PRO A 460 8.80 -22.21 -2.25
N ALA A 461 7.56 -22.41 -1.78
CA ALA A 461 6.83 -23.66 -1.95
C ALA A 461 6.56 -23.97 -3.43
N VAL A 462 6.13 -22.96 -4.20
CA VAL A 462 5.86 -23.11 -5.63
C VAL A 462 7.17 -23.25 -6.41
N ARG A 463 8.24 -22.56 -5.99
CA ARG A 463 9.58 -22.74 -6.57
C ARG A 463 10.08 -24.19 -6.44
N ALA A 464 9.85 -24.82 -5.29
CA ALA A 464 10.19 -26.22 -5.10
C ALA A 464 9.38 -27.16 -6.01
N ILE A 465 8.08 -26.88 -6.19
CA ILE A 465 7.20 -27.62 -7.11
C ILE A 465 7.66 -27.42 -8.55
N ALA A 466 7.98 -26.19 -8.96
CA ALA A 466 8.46 -25.86 -10.29
C ALA A 466 9.76 -26.57 -10.66
N ALA A 467 10.68 -26.74 -9.69
CA ALA A 467 11.91 -27.49 -9.88
C ALA A 467 11.68 -28.99 -10.05
N ALA A 468 10.63 -29.54 -9.43
CA ALA A 468 10.29 -30.96 -9.49
C ALA A 468 9.43 -31.32 -10.71
N ASN A 469 8.47 -30.45 -11.08
CA ASN A 469 7.56 -30.68 -12.20
C ASN A 469 7.21 -29.35 -12.90
N PRO A 470 7.78 -29.06 -14.08
CA PRO A 470 7.50 -27.83 -14.82
C PRO A 470 6.07 -27.79 -15.40
N GLN A 471 5.43 -28.95 -15.65
CA GLN A 471 4.06 -28.99 -16.15
C GLN A 471 3.04 -28.56 -15.09
N ALA A 472 3.28 -28.95 -13.83
CA ALA A 472 2.43 -28.52 -12.71
C ALA A 472 2.43 -26.99 -12.53
N LEU A 473 3.57 -26.34 -12.75
CA LEU A 473 3.65 -24.88 -12.74
C LEU A 473 2.78 -24.26 -13.84
N ALA A 474 2.84 -24.78 -15.06
CA ALA A 474 2.03 -24.27 -16.18
C ALA A 474 0.53 -24.39 -15.89
N GLU A 475 0.07 -25.51 -15.31
CA GLU A 475 -1.32 -25.68 -14.90
C GLU A 475 -1.74 -24.74 -13.76
N MET A 476 -0.83 -24.41 -12.85
CA MET A 476 -1.08 -23.44 -11.76
C MET A 476 -1.17 -22.02 -12.29
N CYS A 477 -0.29 -21.65 -13.24
CA CYS A 477 -0.36 -20.39 -13.96
C CYS A 477 -1.69 -20.25 -14.71
N GLU A 478 -2.05 -21.24 -15.52
CA GLU A 478 -3.28 -21.20 -16.32
C GLU A 478 -4.53 -21.09 -15.42
N ARG A 479 -4.57 -21.80 -14.29
CA ARG A 479 -5.66 -21.68 -13.31
C ARG A 479 -5.75 -20.27 -12.71
N SER A 480 -4.62 -19.67 -12.36
CA SER A 480 -4.58 -18.31 -11.81
C SER A 480 -4.96 -17.25 -12.85
N VAL A 481 -4.47 -17.38 -14.09
CA VAL A 481 -4.81 -16.47 -15.20
C VAL A 481 -6.30 -16.54 -15.51
N ARG A 482 -6.88 -17.74 -15.66
CA ARG A 482 -8.33 -17.92 -15.87
C ARG A 482 -9.17 -17.32 -14.74
N LEU A 483 -8.69 -17.37 -13.50
CA LEU A 483 -9.39 -16.75 -12.37
C LEU A 483 -9.37 -15.21 -12.46
N ILE A 484 -8.23 -14.62 -12.86
CA ILE A 484 -8.11 -13.17 -13.06
C ILE A 484 -8.98 -12.72 -14.24
N GLU A 485 -8.95 -13.46 -15.36
CA GLU A 485 -9.84 -13.23 -16.50
C GLU A 485 -11.31 -13.32 -16.09
N HIS A 486 -11.69 -14.33 -15.30
CA HIS A 486 -13.06 -14.47 -14.81
C HIS A 486 -13.48 -13.29 -13.92
N LYS A 487 -12.60 -12.83 -13.01
CA LYS A 487 -12.85 -11.62 -12.20
C LYS A 487 -12.99 -10.37 -13.05
N ALA A 488 -12.11 -10.19 -14.04
CA ALA A 488 -12.21 -9.07 -14.97
C ALA A 488 -13.53 -9.12 -15.77
N GLY A 489 -13.92 -10.32 -16.22
CA GLY A 489 -15.22 -10.58 -16.83
C GLY A 489 -16.39 -10.19 -15.94
N GLN A 490 -16.38 -10.55 -14.65
CA GLN A 490 -17.44 -10.17 -13.70
C GLN A 490 -17.65 -8.65 -13.56
N LEU A 491 -16.61 -7.83 -13.79
CA LEU A 491 -16.71 -6.37 -13.77
C LEU A 491 -17.29 -5.80 -15.08
N VAL A 492 -17.12 -6.52 -16.19
CA VAL A 492 -17.56 -6.11 -17.53
C VAL A 492 -18.94 -6.68 -17.86
N ASP A 493 -19.27 -7.85 -17.32
CA ASP A 493 -20.50 -8.58 -17.60
C ASP A 493 -21.73 -7.75 -17.25
N THR A 494 -22.41 -7.28 -18.30
CA THR A 494 -23.74 -6.69 -18.20
C THR A 494 -24.79 -7.76 -18.43
N LEU A 495 -25.87 -7.74 -17.64
CA LEU A 495 -27.00 -8.63 -17.87
C LEU A 495 -27.55 -8.44 -19.29
N PRO A 496 -27.86 -9.54 -20.02
CA PRO A 496 -28.41 -9.43 -21.36
C PRO A 496 -29.73 -8.66 -21.34
N ALA A 497 -29.99 -7.88 -22.38
CA ALA A 497 -31.13 -6.95 -22.47
C ALA A 497 -32.52 -7.62 -22.27
N LYS A 498 -32.61 -8.94 -22.45
CA LYS A 498 -33.83 -9.75 -22.18
C LYS A 498 -34.09 -9.88 -20.67
N ASP A 499 -33.08 -10.25 -19.89
CA ASP A 499 -33.18 -10.38 -18.43
C ASP A 499 -33.41 -9.04 -17.72
N VAL A 500 -32.84 -7.96 -18.26
CA VAL A 500 -33.05 -6.58 -17.78
C VAL A 500 -34.52 -6.16 -17.92
N ARG A 501 -35.14 -6.48 -19.07
CA ARG A 501 -36.54 -6.18 -19.35
C ARG A 501 -37.52 -7.08 -18.60
N GLU A 502 -37.20 -8.37 -18.44
CA GLU A 502 -38.08 -9.35 -17.81
C GLU A 502 -38.06 -9.30 -16.27
N LYS A 503 -36.94 -8.88 -15.65
CA LYS A 503 -36.77 -8.87 -14.18
C LYS A 503 -36.68 -7.47 -13.56
N GLU A 504 -36.83 -6.41 -14.36
CA GLU A 504 -36.63 -4.99 -13.95
C GLU A 504 -35.30 -4.75 -13.20
N ARG A 505 -34.26 -5.50 -13.56
CA ARG A 505 -32.93 -5.39 -12.91
C ARG A 505 -32.05 -4.42 -13.67
N SER A 506 -31.21 -3.68 -12.95
CA SER A 506 -30.23 -2.80 -13.59
C SER A 506 -29.23 -3.62 -14.43
N PRO A 507 -28.75 -3.10 -15.57
CA PRO A 507 -27.85 -3.83 -16.47
C PRO A 507 -26.52 -4.23 -15.78
N MET A 508 -26.05 -3.43 -14.81
CA MET A 508 -24.82 -3.67 -14.04
C MET A 508 -25.08 -4.40 -12.71
N GLN A 509 -26.06 -5.31 -12.66
CA GLN A 509 -26.42 -6.04 -11.45
C GLN A 509 -25.26 -6.82 -10.79
N PRO A 510 -24.36 -7.51 -11.52
CA PRO A 510 -23.24 -8.23 -10.92
C PRO A 510 -22.30 -7.28 -10.16
N LEU A 511 -21.99 -6.13 -10.76
CA LEU A 511 -21.17 -5.11 -10.12
C LEU A 511 -21.86 -4.48 -8.89
N LYS A 512 -23.18 -4.25 -8.95
CA LYS A 512 -23.94 -3.80 -7.77
C LYS A 512 -23.91 -4.82 -6.63
N GLN A 513 -23.95 -6.12 -6.94
CA GLN A 513 -23.83 -7.18 -5.93
C GLN A 513 -22.44 -7.18 -5.30
N LEU A 514 -21.37 -7.00 -6.08
CA LEU A 514 -20.01 -6.87 -5.56
C LEU A 514 -19.84 -5.64 -4.66
N LEU A 515 -20.39 -4.48 -5.07
CA LEU A 515 -20.42 -3.30 -4.21
C LEU A 515 -21.19 -3.56 -2.91
N ALA A 516 -22.37 -4.19 -3.00
CA ALA A 516 -23.16 -4.53 -1.80
C ALA A 516 -22.40 -5.47 -0.85
N GLN A 517 -21.63 -6.43 -1.38
CA GLN A 517 -20.77 -7.31 -0.57
C GLN A 517 -19.64 -6.55 0.12
N ALA A 518 -19.05 -5.54 -0.54
CA ALA A 518 -17.99 -4.71 0.03
C ALA A 518 -18.50 -3.77 1.15
N VAL A 519 -19.75 -3.32 1.04
CA VAL A 519 -20.38 -2.37 1.97
C VAL A 519 -21.07 -3.07 3.14
N ALA A 520 -21.42 -4.37 3.01
CA ALA A 520 -22.17 -5.10 4.02
C ALA A 520 -21.47 -5.05 5.41
N PRO A 521 -22.14 -4.54 6.47
CA PRO A 521 -21.58 -4.49 7.83
C PRO A 521 -21.13 -5.86 8.34
N SER A 522 -21.87 -6.92 8.02
CA SER A 522 -21.52 -8.30 8.37
C SER A 522 -20.20 -8.79 7.77
N ASN A 523 -19.84 -8.33 6.56
CA ASN A 523 -18.55 -8.64 5.94
C ASN A 523 -17.44 -7.74 6.47
N LEU A 524 -17.72 -6.45 6.67
CA LEU A 524 -16.77 -5.49 7.24
C LEU A 524 -16.38 -5.85 8.68
N ALA A 525 -17.31 -6.37 9.49
CA ALA A 525 -17.06 -6.80 10.86
C ALA A 525 -16.13 -8.02 10.96
N ARG A 526 -16.00 -8.82 9.88
CA ARG A 526 -15.07 -9.96 9.83
C ARG A 526 -13.65 -9.54 9.49
N MET A 527 -13.46 -8.33 8.98
CA MET A 527 -12.15 -7.80 8.61
C MET A 527 -11.32 -7.46 9.85
N ASP A 528 -10.00 -7.59 9.70
CA ASP A 528 -9.02 -7.35 10.75
C ASP A 528 -8.99 -5.89 11.25
N PHE A 529 -8.63 -5.68 12.51
CA PHE A 529 -8.48 -4.35 13.10
C PHE A 529 -7.39 -3.52 12.41
N VAL A 530 -6.32 -4.16 11.92
CA VAL A 530 -5.27 -3.46 11.14
C VAL A 530 -5.80 -3.00 9.77
N TRP A 531 -6.78 -3.70 9.21
CA TRP A 531 -7.48 -3.26 8.01
C TRP A 531 -8.35 -2.02 8.27
N ALA A 532 -8.77 -1.82 9.54
CA ALA A 532 -9.58 -0.71 10.01
C ALA A 532 -10.87 -0.53 9.18
N PRO A 533 -11.86 -1.43 9.34
CA PRO A 533 -13.06 -1.45 8.49
C PRO A 533 -13.98 -0.25 8.62
N TRP A 534 -13.81 0.54 9.67
CA TRP A 534 -14.54 1.78 9.90
C TRP A 534 -13.97 2.98 9.11
N LEU A 535 -12.76 2.89 8.53
CA LEU A 535 -12.03 3.99 7.85
C LEU A 535 -12.05 3.94 6.33
#